data_AF-A0A378FU99-F1
#
_entry.id   AF-A0A378FU99-F1
#
_cell.length_a   1.000
_cell.length_b   1.000
_cell.length_c   1.000
_cell.angle_alpha   90.00
_cell.angle_beta   90.00
_cell.angle_gamma   90.00
#
_symmetry.space_group_name_H-M   'P 1'
#
loop_
_entity.id
_entity.type
_entity.pdbx_description
1 polymer ?
#
loop_
_entity_poly.entity_id
_entity_poly.type
_entity_poly.pdbx_seq_one_letter_code
_entity_poly.pdbx_strand_id
1 'polypeptide(L)'
;MELKSKQLAWPFSGEKQFQADDVQLKFSGKMTDYALAFSAVVKGQSLPPAKIALNAKGNERQINLDKLTVNALEGKTELKALLDWQQAISWRGELTLDGINTAKEVPDWPSKLNGRIKTQGSLYGGSWQMSVPELKITGNVKQNKVDVAGSLQGNSYLQWKIPGLHLALGPNSADIKGELGVKDLNLDATIDAPHLDNALPGLGGTAKAW
;
A
#
# COMPACT_ATOMS: atom_id res chain seq x y z
N MET A 1 19.17 -22.46 7.74
CA MET A 1 18.07 -23.23 7.14
C MET A 1 17.82 -22.71 5.74
N GLU A 2 17.63 -23.59 4.77
CA GLU A 2 17.28 -23.23 3.40
C GLU A 2 16.16 -24.14 2.93
N LEU A 3 15.14 -23.55 2.33
CA LEU A 3 14.01 -24.25 1.72
C LEU A 3 13.98 -23.84 0.24
N LYS A 4 13.95 -24.84 -0.63
CA LYS A 4 13.77 -24.67 -2.08
C LYS A 4 12.63 -25.54 -2.53
N SER A 5 11.68 -24.94 -3.24
CA SER A 5 10.63 -25.68 -3.94
C SER A 5 10.52 -25.15 -5.36
N LYS A 6 10.47 -26.07 -6.33
CA LYS A 6 10.21 -25.70 -7.73
C LYS A 6 8.81 -25.11 -7.88
N GLN A 7 7.85 -25.61 -7.11
CA GLN A 7 6.46 -25.21 -7.21
C GLN A 7 5.72 -25.53 -5.91
N LEU A 8 4.95 -24.58 -5.43
CA LEU A 8 3.90 -24.75 -4.42
C LEU A 8 2.58 -24.30 -5.03
N ALA A 9 1.47 -24.95 -4.68
CA ALA A 9 0.15 -24.54 -5.13
C ALA A 9 -0.87 -24.70 -4.02
N TRP A 10 -1.88 -23.83 -4.03
CA TRP A 10 -3.00 -23.87 -3.12
C TRP A 10 -4.32 -23.73 -3.90
N PRO A 11 -5.39 -24.49 -3.56
CA PRO A 11 -5.42 -25.62 -2.64
C PRO A 11 -4.43 -26.74 -3.01
N PHE A 12 -3.99 -27.52 -2.01
CA PHE A 12 -3.05 -28.63 -2.24
C PHE A 12 -3.67 -29.82 -2.98
N SER A 13 -5.01 -29.91 -2.99
CA SER A 13 -5.81 -30.89 -3.72
C SER A 13 -6.93 -30.19 -4.49
N GLY A 14 -7.34 -30.75 -5.62
CA GLY A 14 -8.34 -30.13 -6.50
C GLY A 14 -7.74 -29.09 -7.46
N GLU A 15 -8.56 -28.15 -7.90
CA GLU A 15 -8.16 -27.10 -8.83
C GLU A 15 -7.27 -26.06 -8.15
N LYS A 16 -6.07 -25.83 -8.70
CA LYS A 16 -5.10 -24.88 -8.15
C LYS A 16 -5.56 -23.46 -8.41
N GLN A 17 -5.77 -22.69 -7.36
CA GLN A 17 -6.17 -21.28 -7.43
C GLN A 17 -4.99 -20.32 -7.36
N PHE A 18 -3.95 -20.72 -6.62
CA PHE A 18 -2.72 -19.97 -6.42
C PHE A 18 -1.53 -20.89 -6.63
N GLN A 19 -0.48 -20.33 -7.21
CA GLN A 19 0.76 -21.04 -7.47
C GLN A 19 1.95 -20.12 -7.19
N ALA A 20 2.99 -20.68 -6.59
CA ALA A 20 4.28 -20.06 -6.39
C ALA A 20 5.35 -20.97 -6.99
N ASP A 21 6.00 -20.48 -8.04
CA ASP A 21 7.11 -21.11 -8.73
C ASP A 21 8.45 -20.58 -8.17
N ASP A 22 9.50 -21.38 -8.27
CA ASP A 22 10.87 -21.02 -7.88
C ASP A 22 10.98 -20.44 -6.45
N VAL A 23 10.27 -21.07 -5.52
CA VAL A 23 10.24 -20.65 -4.12
C VAL A 23 11.59 -20.94 -3.49
N GLN A 24 12.23 -19.88 -3.00
CA GLN A 24 13.46 -19.97 -2.23
C GLN A 24 13.31 -19.17 -0.95
N LEU A 25 13.64 -19.80 0.17
CA LEU A 25 13.64 -19.20 1.49
C LEU A 25 14.95 -19.57 2.17
N LYS A 26 15.74 -18.55 2.53
CA LYS A 26 16.98 -18.71 3.29
C LYS A 26 16.84 -17.98 4.61
N PHE A 27 17.08 -18.72 5.69
CA PHE A 27 17.17 -18.20 7.04
C PHE A 27 18.54 -18.53 7.62
N SER A 28 19.29 -17.53 8.04
CA SER A 28 20.66 -17.68 8.55
C SER A 28 20.87 -16.88 9.83
N GLY A 29 21.76 -17.34 10.70
CA GLY A 29 22.05 -16.69 11.99
C GLY A 29 21.34 -17.37 13.16
N LYS A 30 21.24 -16.65 14.28
CA LYS A 30 20.59 -17.08 15.53
C LYS A 30 19.34 -16.24 15.76
N MET A 31 18.42 -16.66 16.62
CA MET A 31 17.21 -15.85 16.91
C MET A 31 17.50 -14.45 17.45
N THR A 32 18.65 -14.25 18.10
CA THR A 32 19.11 -12.94 18.57
C THR A 32 19.71 -12.05 17.46
N ASP A 33 20.03 -12.62 16.30
CA ASP A 33 20.58 -11.94 15.12
C ASP A 33 20.46 -12.85 13.90
N TYR A 34 19.38 -12.68 13.13
CA TYR A 34 19.08 -13.48 11.96
C TYR A 34 18.90 -12.64 10.70
N ALA A 35 19.13 -13.28 9.56
CA ALA A 35 18.81 -12.75 8.24
C ALA A 35 17.85 -13.69 7.51
N LEU A 36 16.88 -13.09 6.83
CA LEU A 36 15.84 -13.73 6.03
C LEU A 36 15.97 -13.25 4.59
N ALA A 37 16.06 -14.16 3.64
CA ALA A 37 15.93 -13.89 2.21
C ALA A 37 14.84 -14.79 1.63
N PHE A 38 13.94 -14.21 0.84
CA PHE A 38 12.85 -14.92 0.20
C PHE A 38 12.69 -14.48 -1.25
N SER A 39 12.37 -15.42 -2.14
CA SER A 39 11.97 -15.14 -3.51
C SER A 39 10.94 -16.15 -4.00
N ALA A 40 9.98 -15.69 -4.81
CA ALA A 40 9.04 -16.55 -5.50
C ALA A 40 8.46 -15.85 -6.74
N VAL A 41 8.00 -16.63 -7.71
CA VAL A 41 7.16 -16.17 -8.81
C VAL A 41 5.74 -16.65 -8.55
N VAL A 42 4.83 -15.75 -8.24
CA VAL A 42 3.45 -16.09 -7.87
C VAL A 42 2.47 -15.78 -8.99
N LYS A 43 1.38 -16.54 -9.08
CA LYS A 43 0.25 -16.31 -9.98
C LYS A 43 -1.02 -16.93 -9.40
N GLY A 44 -2.20 -16.47 -9.82
CA GLY A 44 -3.46 -17.07 -9.40
C GLY A 44 -4.66 -16.53 -10.17
N GLN A 45 -5.83 -17.12 -9.91
CA GLN A 45 -7.08 -16.87 -10.65
C GLN A 45 -7.55 -15.41 -10.59
N SER A 46 -7.12 -14.63 -9.59
CA SER A 46 -7.38 -13.19 -9.46
C SER A 46 -6.14 -12.42 -9.01
N LEU A 47 -4.96 -12.99 -9.26
CA LEU A 47 -3.69 -12.41 -8.89
C LEU A 47 -2.81 -12.32 -10.14
N PRO A 48 -2.49 -11.09 -10.62
CA PRO A 48 -1.56 -10.94 -11.73
C PRO A 48 -0.23 -11.62 -11.39
N PRO A 49 0.43 -12.26 -12.36
CA PRO A 49 1.74 -12.84 -12.15
C PRO A 49 2.72 -11.83 -11.56
N ALA A 50 3.41 -12.20 -10.50
CA ALA A 50 4.30 -11.32 -9.78
C ALA A 50 5.60 -12.02 -9.39
N LYS A 51 6.73 -11.32 -9.53
CA LYS A 51 8.02 -11.75 -8.97
C LYS A 51 8.26 -11.03 -7.66
N ILE A 52 8.35 -11.79 -6.58
CA ILE A 52 8.56 -11.29 -5.22
C ILE A 52 10.01 -11.58 -4.82
N ALA A 53 10.68 -10.58 -4.25
CA ALA A 53 11.98 -10.74 -3.60
C ALA A 53 12.00 -9.94 -2.30
N LEU A 54 12.46 -10.54 -1.21
CA LEU A 54 12.48 -9.95 0.12
C LEU A 54 13.82 -10.22 0.79
N ASN A 55 14.41 -9.21 1.40
CA ASN A 55 15.53 -9.34 2.32
C ASN A 55 15.21 -8.59 3.62
N ALA A 56 15.44 -9.26 4.75
CA ALA A 56 15.22 -8.70 6.07
C ALA A 56 16.26 -9.22 7.07
N LYS A 57 16.47 -8.46 8.14
CA LYS A 57 17.27 -8.84 9.29
C LYS A 57 16.48 -8.58 10.56
N GLY A 58 16.65 -9.40 11.57
CA GLY A 58 15.90 -9.24 12.80
C GLY A 58 16.51 -9.95 13.99
N ASN A 59 15.82 -9.79 15.10
CA ASN A 59 16.11 -10.47 16.35
C ASN A 59 14.78 -10.74 17.08
N GLU A 60 14.85 -11.06 18.37
CA GLU A 60 13.68 -11.34 19.22
C GLU A 60 12.76 -10.14 19.46
N ARG A 61 13.18 -8.92 19.06
CA ARG A 61 12.52 -7.65 19.39
C ARG A 61 12.09 -6.85 18.17
N GLN A 62 12.73 -7.04 17.03
CA GLN A 62 12.45 -6.28 15.82
C GLN A 62 12.79 -7.05 14.55
N ILE A 63 12.22 -6.62 13.43
CA ILE A 63 12.65 -6.98 12.08
C ILE A 63 12.76 -5.73 11.22
N ASN A 64 13.93 -5.56 10.60
CA ASN A 64 14.20 -4.59 9.57
C ASN A 64 14.05 -5.26 8.20
N LEU A 65 13.02 -4.86 7.46
CA LEU A 65 12.85 -5.17 6.06
C LEU A 65 13.75 -4.23 5.23
N ASP A 66 14.96 -4.71 4.91
CA ASP A 66 15.93 -3.98 4.08
C ASP A 66 15.29 -3.61 2.74
N LYS A 67 14.59 -4.58 2.13
CA LYS A 67 13.84 -4.40 0.88
C LYS A 67 12.89 -5.56 0.61
N LEU A 68 11.62 -5.25 0.36
CA LEU A 68 10.68 -6.09 -0.39
C LEU A 68 10.51 -5.47 -1.78
N THR A 69 10.56 -6.28 -2.83
CA THR A 69 10.28 -5.89 -4.21
C THR A 69 9.24 -6.83 -4.80
N VAL A 70 8.22 -6.26 -5.42
CA VAL A 70 7.20 -6.97 -6.18
C VAL A 70 7.19 -6.39 -7.58
N ASN A 71 7.57 -7.20 -8.58
CA ASN A 71 7.44 -6.84 -9.99
C ASN A 71 6.19 -7.52 -10.52
N ALA A 72 5.16 -6.72 -10.81
CA ALA A 72 3.86 -7.15 -11.30
C ALA A 72 3.26 -6.00 -12.11
N LEU A 73 2.21 -6.26 -12.89
CA LEU A 73 1.48 -5.18 -13.58
C LEU A 73 2.39 -4.29 -14.44
N GLU A 74 3.41 -4.88 -15.08
CA GLU A 74 4.43 -4.14 -15.87
C GLU A 74 5.17 -3.03 -15.10
N GLY A 75 5.07 -3.03 -13.77
CA GLY A 75 5.66 -2.06 -12.89
C GLY A 75 6.32 -2.72 -11.69
N LYS A 76 6.68 -1.89 -10.73
CA LYS A 76 7.49 -2.29 -9.59
C LYS A 76 7.02 -1.60 -8.32
N THR A 77 6.81 -2.41 -7.29
CA THR A 77 6.51 -1.95 -5.93
C THR A 77 7.69 -2.29 -5.03
N GLU A 78 8.22 -1.31 -4.30
CA GLU A 78 9.23 -1.55 -3.28
C GLU A 78 8.76 -1.08 -1.90
N LEU A 79 9.02 -1.89 -0.87
CA LEU A 79 8.75 -1.56 0.53
C LEU A 79 10.04 -1.70 1.34
N LYS A 80 10.33 -0.68 2.15
CA LYS A 80 11.30 -0.74 3.25
C LYS A 80 10.55 -0.52 4.55
N ALA A 81 10.85 -1.29 5.58
CA ALA A 81 10.15 -1.14 6.84
C ALA A 81 11.00 -1.58 8.04
N LEU A 82 10.72 -0.98 9.19
CA LEU A 82 11.15 -1.46 10.50
C LEU A 82 9.88 -1.76 11.30
N LEU A 83 9.80 -2.96 11.86
CA LEU A 83 8.78 -3.38 12.80
C LEU A 83 9.46 -3.77 14.11
N ASP A 84 9.07 -3.13 15.21
CA ASP A 84 9.59 -3.35 16.56
C ASP A 84 8.45 -3.78 17.48
N TRP A 85 8.71 -4.72 18.37
CA TRP A 85 7.77 -5.23 19.37
C TRP A 85 8.43 -5.40 20.75
N GLN A 86 9.50 -4.65 21.04
CA GLN A 86 10.21 -4.74 22.33
C GLN A 86 9.33 -4.33 23.51
N GLN A 87 8.46 -3.34 23.31
CA GLN A 87 7.54 -2.81 24.33
C GLN A 87 6.10 -2.79 23.82
N ALA A 88 5.92 -2.16 22.67
CA ALA A 88 4.68 -2.06 21.91
C ALA A 88 4.99 -2.43 20.46
N ILE A 89 3.99 -2.93 19.74
CA ILE A 89 4.14 -3.08 18.29
C ILE A 89 4.25 -1.68 17.71
N SER A 90 5.33 -1.36 17.02
CA SER A 90 5.52 -0.10 16.32
C SER A 90 6.17 -0.33 14.97
N TRP A 91 5.84 0.53 14.01
CA TRP A 91 6.40 0.41 12.67
C TRP A 91 6.74 1.75 12.06
N ARG A 92 7.67 1.71 11.11
CA ARG A 92 7.91 2.74 10.12
C ARG A 92 8.11 2.07 8.77
N GLY A 93 7.39 2.53 7.75
CA GLY A 93 7.44 1.96 6.41
C GLY A 93 7.48 3.04 5.34
N GLU A 94 8.21 2.77 4.26
CA GLU A 94 8.19 3.54 3.01
C GLU A 94 7.87 2.59 1.86
N LEU A 95 6.74 2.83 1.21
CA LEU A 95 6.29 2.16 0.00
C LEU A 95 6.54 3.07 -1.20
N THR A 96 7.07 2.51 -2.28
CA THR A 96 7.21 3.18 -3.57
C THR A 96 6.57 2.35 -4.66
N LEU A 97 5.88 3.03 -5.57
CA LEU A 97 5.24 2.48 -6.75
C LEU A 97 5.89 3.11 -7.97
N ASP A 98 6.32 2.30 -8.92
CA ASP A 98 6.93 2.73 -10.17
C ASP A 98 6.23 2.03 -11.35
N GLY A 99 5.48 2.82 -12.11
CA GLY A 99 4.86 2.40 -13.36
C GLY A 99 3.80 1.31 -13.24
N ILE A 100 3.07 1.21 -12.12
CA ILE A 100 2.03 0.18 -11.92
C ILE A 100 0.94 0.32 -12.98
N ASN A 101 0.83 -0.66 -13.88
CA ASN A 101 -0.07 -0.65 -15.03
C ASN A 101 -1.23 -1.63 -14.86
N THR A 102 -2.43 -1.13 -14.60
CA THR A 102 -3.62 -1.96 -14.38
C THR A 102 -4.41 -2.28 -15.64
N ALA A 103 -3.97 -1.83 -16.83
CA ALA A 103 -4.79 -1.92 -18.05
C ALA A 103 -5.22 -3.34 -18.43
N LYS A 104 -4.42 -4.36 -18.08
CA LYS A 104 -4.76 -5.78 -18.33
C LYS A 104 -5.74 -6.35 -17.31
N GLU A 105 -5.58 -5.98 -16.04
CA GLU A 105 -6.39 -6.53 -14.94
C GLU A 105 -7.70 -5.78 -14.73
N VAL A 106 -7.72 -4.48 -15.04
CA VAL A 106 -8.90 -3.61 -14.92
C VAL A 106 -9.09 -2.83 -16.22
N PRO A 107 -9.54 -3.47 -17.32
CA PRO A 107 -9.64 -2.83 -18.64
C PRO A 107 -10.62 -1.66 -18.71
N ASP A 108 -11.66 -1.67 -17.87
CA ASP A 108 -12.64 -0.58 -17.77
C ASP A 108 -12.06 0.66 -17.06
N TRP A 109 -10.95 0.47 -16.35
CA TRP A 109 -10.29 1.47 -15.52
C TRP A 109 -8.75 1.39 -15.63
N PRO A 110 -8.20 1.51 -16.86
CA PRO A 110 -6.77 1.34 -17.08
C PRO A 110 -6.03 2.47 -16.40
N SER A 111 -4.98 2.15 -15.67
CA SER A 111 -4.17 3.16 -14.96
C SER A 111 -2.69 2.86 -15.11
N LYS A 112 -1.87 3.91 -15.06
CA LYS A 112 -0.42 3.83 -14.92
C LYS A 112 0.00 4.77 -13.81
N LEU A 113 0.41 4.22 -12.68
CA LEU A 113 0.59 4.97 -11.43
C LEU A 113 2.01 4.86 -10.88
N ASN A 114 2.51 5.98 -10.39
CA ASN A 114 3.70 6.10 -9.57
C ASN A 114 3.31 6.62 -8.19
N GLY A 115 4.11 6.35 -7.18
CA GLY A 115 3.82 6.90 -5.86
C GLY A 115 4.87 6.64 -4.82
N ARG A 116 4.75 7.38 -3.73
CA ARG A 116 5.50 7.20 -2.49
C ARG A 116 4.56 7.40 -1.32
N ILE A 117 4.57 6.45 -0.40
CA ILE A 117 3.74 6.47 0.80
C ILE A 117 4.65 6.15 1.98
N LYS A 118 4.73 7.07 2.93
CA LYS A 118 5.39 6.83 4.22
C LYS A 118 4.33 6.64 5.28
N THR A 119 4.48 5.62 6.09
CA THR A 119 3.61 5.36 7.23
C THR A 119 4.44 5.07 8.47
N GLN A 120 3.92 5.45 9.62
CA GLN A 120 4.46 5.02 10.91
C GLN A 120 3.32 4.95 11.92
N GLY A 121 3.47 4.11 12.93
CA GLY A 121 2.45 3.97 13.95
C GLY A 121 2.87 3.03 15.06
N SER A 122 1.94 2.86 16.00
CA SER A 122 2.09 1.94 17.11
C SER A 122 0.75 1.37 17.54
N LEU A 123 0.80 0.19 18.16
CA LEU A 123 -0.29 -0.52 18.79
C LEU A 123 0.17 -0.96 20.18
N TYR A 124 -0.51 -0.46 21.22
CA TYR A 124 -0.23 -0.78 22.62
C TYR A 124 -1.52 -0.82 23.43
N GLY A 125 -1.70 -1.87 24.25
CA GLY A 125 -2.85 -1.97 25.14
C GLY A 125 -4.21 -1.91 24.45
N GLY A 126 -4.31 -2.36 23.19
CA GLY A 126 -5.52 -2.29 22.37
C GLY A 126 -5.75 -0.96 21.65
N SER A 127 -4.96 0.07 21.95
CA SER A 127 -5.01 1.38 21.28
C SER A 127 -3.91 1.50 20.22
N TRP A 128 -4.30 1.97 19.04
CA TRP A 128 -3.43 2.28 17.92
C TRP A 128 -3.36 3.78 17.67
N GLN A 129 -2.21 4.22 17.16
CA GLN A 129 -2.02 5.52 16.53
C GLN A 129 -1.21 5.34 15.25
N MET A 130 -1.51 6.15 14.24
CA MET A 130 -0.80 6.11 12.97
C MET A 130 -0.62 7.52 12.41
N SER A 131 0.42 7.68 11.61
CA SER A 131 0.61 8.84 10.75
C SER A 131 1.08 8.39 9.38
N VAL A 132 0.60 9.09 8.37
CA VAL A 132 1.02 9.04 6.98
C VAL A 132 1.64 10.41 6.68
N PRO A 133 2.92 10.63 7.02
CA PRO A 133 3.56 11.92 6.82
C PRO A 133 3.73 12.28 5.34
N GLU A 134 3.69 11.29 4.45
CA GLU A 134 3.78 11.50 3.00
C GLU A 134 2.87 10.50 2.30
N LEU A 135 1.89 11.03 1.56
CA LEU A 135 1.12 10.33 0.55
C LEU A 135 1.32 11.10 -0.75
N LYS A 136 1.93 10.48 -1.75
CA LYS A 136 2.04 11.04 -3.11
C LYS A 136 1.73 9.95 -4.12
N ILE A 137 0.73 10.14 -4.97
CA ILE A 137 0.42 9.26 -6.10
C ILE A 137 0.24 10.14 -7.33
N THR A 138 0.90 9.78 -8.43
CA THR A 138 0.82 10.50 -9.69
C THR A 138 0.69 9.51 -10.84
N GLY A 139 0.23 9.98 -11.99
CA GLY A 139 0.16 9.15 -13.18
C GLY A 139 -1.10 9.45 -13.96
N ASN A 140 -1.69 8.42 -14.56
CA ASN A 140 -2.93 8.56 -15.31
C ASN A 140 -3.88 7.41 -15.02
N VAL A 141 -5.17 7.72 -15.12
CA VAL A 141 -6.28 6.79 -15.13
C VAL A 141 -7.10 7.13 -16.37
N LYS A 142 -7.29 6.17 -17.27
CA LYS A 142 -7.74 6.42 -18.64
C LYS A 142 -6.85 7.51 -19.27
N GLN A 143 -7.44 8.63 -19.71
CA GLN A 143 -6.74 9.80 -20.24
C GLN A 143 -6.57 10.91 -19.20
N ASN A 144 -7.06 10.72 -17.97
CA ASN A 144 -7.07 11.73 -16.92
C ASN A 144 -5.81 11.62 -16.06
N LYS A 145 -5.14 12.75 -15.85
CA LYS A 145 -4.02 12.84 -14.92
C LYS A 145 -4.49 12.62 -13.49
N VAL A 146 -3.76 11.80 -12.74
CA VAL A 146 -3.91 11.63 -11.30
C VAL A 146 -2.85 12.46 -10.59
N ASP A 147 -3.27 13.22 -9.59
CA ASP A 147 -2.38 13.81 -8.60
C ASP A 147 -3.03 13.72 -7.20
N VAL A 148 -2.44 12.91 -6.34
CA VAL A 148 -2.84 12.77 -4.95
C VAL A 148 -1.65 13.15 -4.10
N ALA A 149 -1.83 14.10 -3.19
CA ALA A 149 -0.78 14.57 -2.30
C ALA A 149 -1.34 14.90 -0.93
N GLY A 150 -0.66 14.49 0.15
CA GLY A 150 -1.09 14.91 1.47
C GLY A 150 -0.39 14.21 2.62
N SER A 151 -0.92 14.49 3.81
CA SER A 151 -0.56 13.81 5.04
C SER A 151 -1.78 13.68 5.95
N LEU A 152 -1.77 12.67 6.81
CA LEU A 152 -2.83 12.47 7.78
C LEU A 152 -2.30 11.72 9.00
N GLN A 153 -2.95 11.88 10.14
CA GLN A 153 -2.70 11.10 11.35
C GLN A 153 -4.01 10.79 12.06
N GLY A 154 -4.05 9.63 12.73
CA GLY A 154 -5.26 9.11 13.34
C GLY A 154 -4.96 8.22 14.55
N ASN A 155 -5.99 7.92 15.35
CA ASN A 155 -5.89 6.97 16.44
C ASN A 155 -7.21 6.22 16.70
N SER A 156 -7.19 5.27 17.64
CA SER A 156 -8.36 4.46 18.02
C SER A 156 -9.53 5.23 18.61
N TYR A 157 -9.35 6.50 18.97
CA TYR A 157 -10.41 7.35 19.50
C TYR A 157 -11.10 8.16 18.41
N LEU A 158 -10.94 7.77 17.14
CA LEU A 158 -11.47 8.46 15.96
C LEU A 158 -11.00 9.91 15.86
N GLN A 159 -9.85 10.23 16.45
CA GLN A 159 -9.23 11.55 16.36
C GLN A 159 -8.32 11.55 15.14
N TRP A 160 -8.77 12.20 14.07
CA TRP A 160 -8.01 12.39 12.84
C TRP A 160 -7.60 13.83 12.69
N LYS A 161 -6.38 14.04 12.22
CA LYS A 161 -5.87 15.32 11.77
C LYS A 161 -5.37 15.18 10.35
N ILE A 162 -5.86 16.06 9.49
CA ILE A 162 -5.56 16.12 8.07
C ILE A 162 -5.01 17.53 7.81
N PRO A 163 -3.67 17.73 7.87
CA PRO A 163 -3.09 19.04 7.55
C PRO A 163 -3.42 19.50 6.13
N GLY A 164 -3.56 18.54 5.21
CA GLY A 164 -3.98 18.75 3.84
C GLY A 164 -3.94 17.44 3.06
N LEU A 165 -5.01 17.19 2.31
CA LEU A 165 -5.15 16.08 1.39
C LEU A 165 -5.75 16.61 0.09
N HIS A 166 -4.91 16.66 -0.93
CA HIS A 166 -5.26 17.01 -2.30
C HIS A 166 -5.51 15.73 -3.09
N LEU A 167 -6.65 15.68 -3.78
CA LEU A 167 -7.05 14.61 -4.69
C LEU A 167 -7.42 15.25 -6.02
N ALA A 168 -6.76 14.86 -7.11
CA ALA A 168 -7.10 15.29 -8.45
C ALA A 168 -7.15 14.13 -9.43
N LEU A 169 -8.18 14.15 -10.27
CA LEU A 169 -8.39 13.22 -11.38
C LEU A 169 -8.96 13.97 -12.59
N GLY A 170 -8.06 14.34 -13.50
CA GLY A 170 -8.39 15.19 -14.64
C GLY A 170 -8.91 16.55 -14.15
N PRO A 171 -10.11 16.99 -14.57
CA PRO A 171 -10.69 18.26 -14.14
C PRO A 171 -11.37 18.19 -12.77
N ASN A 172 -11.47 17.01 -12.14
CA ASN A 172 -12.10 16.86 -10.84
C ASN A 172 -11.04 16.96 -9.74
N SER A 173 -11.32 17.75 -8.70
CA SER A 173 -10.45 17.87 -7.53
C SER A 173 -11.24 17.91 -6.22
N ALA A 174 -10.61 17.44 -5.16
CA ALA A 174 -11.05 17.61 -3.79
C ALA A 174 -9.85 17.94 -2.91
N ASP A 175 -9.98 19.01 -2.14
CA ASP A 175 -9.00 19.44 -1.15
C ASP A 175 -9.64 19.35 0.23
N ILE A 176 -9.02 18.57 1.12
CA ILE A 176 -9.55 18.27 2.45
C ILE A 176 -8.51 18.67 3.50
N LYS A 177 -8.92 19.42 4.51
CA LYS A 177 -8.10 19.74 5.68
C LYS A 177 -8.98 19.81 6.93
N GLY A 178 -8.34 19.65 8.09
CA GLY A 178 -9.00 19.85 9.37
C GLY A 178 -8.86 18.66 10.31
N GLU A 179 -9.75 18.60 11.28
CA GLU A 179 -9.73 17.64 12.38
C GLU A 179 -11.11 17.00 12.54
N LEU A 180 -11.13 15.69 12.71
CA LEU A 180 -12.31 14.91 13.01
C LEU A 180 -12.10 14.26 14.38
N GLY A 181 -13.04 14.43 15.29
CA GLY A 181 -13.07 13.77 16.59
C GLY A 181 -14.49 13.41 16.97
N VAL A 182 -14.66 12.51 17.94
CA VAL A 182 -15.99 12.03 18.39
C VAL A 182 -16.92 13.16 18.84
N LYS A 183 -16.36 14.26 19.35
CA LYS A 183 -17.13 15.41 19.86
C LYS A 183 -17.04 16.66 18.97
N ASP A 184 -16.01 16.74 18.13
CA ASP A 184 -15.69 17.93 17.36
C ASP A 184 -15.44 17.53 15.90
N LEU A 185 -16.24 18.09 14.99
CA LEU A 185 -16.07 17.95 13.56
C LEU A 185 -15.68 19.32 13.00
N ASN A 186 -14.42 19.45 12.58
CA ASN A 186 -13.92 20.65 11.93
C ASN A 186 -13.20 20.24 10.65
N LEU A 187 -13.97 19.90 9.62
CA LEU A 187 -13.47 19.51 8.31
C LEU A 187 -13.84 20.58 7.28
N ASP A 188 -12.82 21.13 6.65
CA ASP A 188 -12.97 21.95 5.45
C ASP A 188 -12.72 21.05 4.24
N ALA A 189 -13.71 20.96 3.35
CA ALA A 189 -13.59 20.22 2.10
C ALA A 189 -14.04 21.11 0.94
N THR A 190 -13.13 21.41 0.03
CA THR A 190 -13.45 22.06 -1.24
C THR A 190 -13.50 21.01 -2.32
N ILE A 191 -14.64 20.83 -2.97
CA ILE A 191 -14.84 19.84 -4.03
C ILE A 191 -15.26 20.57 -5.29
N ASP A 192 -14.51 20.38 -6.37
CA ASP A 192 -14.88 20.78 -7.72
C ASP A 192 -14.82 19.56 -8.62
N ALA A 193 -15.98 18.95 -8.88
CA ALA A 193 -16.10 17.77 -9.71
C ALA A 193 -17.08 18.00 -10.88
N PRO A 194 -16.70 18.80 -11.90
CA PRO A 194 -17.56 19.15 -13.02
C PRO A 194 -17.77 17.99 -14.01
N HIS A 195 -16.94 16.94 -13.93
CA HIS A 195 -16.98 15.79 -14.83
C HIS A 195 -16.67 14.50 -14.07
N LEU A 196 -17.45 14.20 -13.02
CA LEU A 196 -17.30 12.94 -12.28
C LEU A 196 -17.79 11.74 -13.12
N ASP A 197 -18.69 12.01 -14.07
CA ASP A 197 -19.10 11.08 -15.12
C ASP A 197 -17.87 10.51 -15.84
N ASN A 198 -17.74 9.19 -15.86
CA ASN A 198 -16.61 8.44 -16.42
C ASN A 198 -15.27 8.57 -15.66
N ALA A 199 -15.21 9.39 -14.59
CA ALA A 199 -14.04 9.60 -13.75
C ALA A 199 -13.95 8.65 -12.54
N LEU A 200 -14.99 7.90 -12.16
CA LEU A 200 -14.88 6.73 -11.27
C LEU A 200 -15.91 5.64 -11.64
N PRO A 201 -15.61 4.33 -11.49
CA PRO A 201 -16.61 3.29 -11.71
C PRO A 201 -17.81 3.46 -10.75
N GLY A 202 -19.03 3.43 -11.29
CA GLY A 202 -20.26 3.47 -10.48
C GLY A 202 -20.68 4.84 -9.97
N LEU A 203 -19.96 5.92 -10.33
CA LEU A 203 -20.34 7.29 -10.01
C LEU A 203 -20.77 8.03 -11.28
N GLY A 204 -21.94 8.69 -11.20
CA GLY A 204 -22.43 9.62 -12.21
C GLY A 204 -22.94 10.89 -11.52
N GLY A 205 -22.72 12.04 -12.15
CA GLY A 205 -23.14 13.36 -11.69
C GLY A 205 -21.98 14.35 -11.52
N THR A 206 -22.31 15.50 -10.91
CA THR A 206 -21.35 16.55 -10.57
C THR A 206 -21.55 16.95 -9.11
N ALA A 207 -20.47 17.30 -8.41
CA ALA A 207 -20.54 17.81 -7.04
C ALA A 207 -19.72 19.10 -6.91
N LYS A 208 -20.30 20.10 -6.23
CA LYS A 208 -19.61 21.32 -5.81
C LYS A 208 -19.92 21.57 -4.33
N ALA A 209 -18.88 21.69 -3.53
CA ALA A 209 -18.96 22.06 -2.11
C ALA A 209 -17.83 23.06 -1.81
N TRP A 210 -18.15 24.09 -1.06
CA TRP A 210 -17.28 25.22 -0.72
C TRP A 210 -17.35 25.52 0.77
#